data_AF-A0A3S0QFI4-F1
#
_entry.id   AF-A0A3S0QFI4-F1
#
_cell.length_a   1.000
_cell.length_b   1.000
_cell.length_c   1.000
_cell.angle_alpha   90.00
_cell.angle_beta   90.00
_cell.angle_gamma   90.00
#
_symmetry.space_group_name_H-M   'P 1'
#
loop_
_entity.id
_entity.type
_entity.pdbx_description
1 polymer ?
#
loop_
_entity_poly.entity_id
_entity_poly.type
_entity_poly.pdbx_seq_one_letter_code
_entity_poly.pdbx_strand_id
1 'polypeptide(L)'
;MNETPKLAALNIGMRDLNPSIQGVTIRNLEEQRYNADFYNPANAAAGNFDFSFVIVFLFPLVIVAFCYNLISEEEEKGTWKLLSVQSSHLQKLLDQKMFIRLLAITAVYLALIMIASVWIKIPLDSYYIAFAVCGWLYILFWFALCRWIISFRKLSAQNALILLIIWWVSIYYSDEQQYLIQKIYPVHESLKAVMEQREGYHNKWDEAKIPTMEKFYRAYPSTETLL
;
A
#
# COMPACT_ATOMS: atom_id res chain seq x y z
N MET A 1 -10.41 -13.29 -20.44
CA MET A 1 -10.67 -12.84 -19.06
C MET A 1 -9.49 -11.98 -18.64
N ASN A 2 -9.71 -10.74 -18.19
CA ASN A 2 -8.63 -9.98 -17.58
C ASN A 2 -8.34 -10.60 -16.21
N GLU A 3 -7.12 -11.08 -16.01
CA GLU A 3 -6.67 -11.62 -14.72
C GLU A 3 -5.77 -10.61 -14.02
N THR A 4 -5.81 -10.59 -12.69
CA THR A 4 -4.95 -9.66 -11.94
C THR A 4 -3.48 -10.07 -12.07
N PRO A 5 -2.57 -9.12 -12.34
CA PRO A 5 -1.14 -9.43 -12.37
C PRO A 5 -0.69 -10.03 -11.04
N LYS A 6 0.09 -11.11 -11.07
CA LYS A 6 0.57 -11.77 -9.84
C LYS A 6 1.39 -10.84 -8.92
N LEU A 7 2.01 -9.81 -9.49
CA LEU A 7 2.72 -8.77 -8.73
C LEU A 7 1.80 -8.01 -7.75
N ALA A 8 0.50 -7.90 -8.06
CA ALA A 8 -0.49 -7.24 -7.19
C ALA A 8 -0.68 -7.98 -5.85
N ALA A 9 -0.19 -9.21 -5.70
CA ALA A 9 -0.19 -9.89 -4.41
C ALA A 9 0.84 -9.29 -3.42
N LEU A 10 1.85 -8.54 -3.90
CA LEU A 10 2.83 -7.86 -3.03
C LEU A 10 2.36 -6.48 -2.55
N ASN A 11 1.35 -5.92 -3.23
CA ASN A 11 0.74 -4.63 -2.89
C ASN A 11 -0.77 -4.76 -3.15
N ILE A 12 -1.49 -5.17 -2.12
CA ILE A 12 -2.95 -5.29 -2.15
C ILE A 12 -3.57 -3.90 -2.05
N GLY A 13 -2.98 -3.01 -1.22
CA GLY A 13 -3.42 -1.63 -1.07
C GLY A 13 -4.93 -1.51 -0.79
N MET A 14 -5.62 -0.67 -1.56
CA MET A 14 -7.09 -0.51 -1.51
C MET A 14 -7.84 -1.36 -2.55
N ARG A 15 -7.22 -2.40 -3.13
CA ARG A 15 -7.85 -3.22 -4.19
C ARG A 15 -9.18 -3.83 -3.76
N ASP A 16 -9.35 -4.10 -2.47
CA ASP A 16 -10.61 -4.63 -1.94
C ASP A 16 -11.75 -3.60 -2.04
N LEU A 17 -11.44 -2.31 -1.88
CA LEU A 17 -12.41 -1.23 -2.06
C LEU A 17 -12.56 -0.79 -3.53
N ASN A 18 -11.46 -0.76 -4.27
CA ASN A 18 -11.43 -0.30 -5.66
C ASN A 18 -10.72 -1.36 -6.53
N PRO A 19 -11.45 -2.40 -6.96
CA PRO A 19 -10.86 -3.50 -7.69
C PRO A 19 -10.33 -3.04 -9.05
N SER A 20 -9.06 -3.35 -9.33
CA SER A 20 -8.38 -3.01 -10.59
C SER A 20 -8.99 -3.68 -11.83
N ILE A 21 -9.76 -4.75 -11.62
CA ILE A 21 -10.42 -5.53 -12.67
C ILE A 21 -11.82 -5.87 -12.19
N GLN A 22 -12.82 -5.56 -13.01
CA GLN A 22 -14.20 -5.90 -12.76
C GLN A 22 -14.69 -6.89 -13.84
N GLY A 23 -15.17 -8.05 -13.41
CA GLY A 23 -15.80 -9.00 -14.31
C GLY A 23 -17.20 -8.50 -14.68
N VAL A 24 -17.42 -8.20 -15.95
CA VAL A 24 -18.73 -7.74 -16.44
C VAL A 24 -19.41 -8.85 -17.22
N THR A 25 -20.65 -9.16 -16.86
CA THR A 25 -21.56 -10.06 -17.57
C THR A 25 -22.72 -9.24 -18.13
N ILE A 26 -23.29 -9.67 -19.27
CA ILE A 26 -24.37 -8.95 -19.98
C ILE A 26 -25.64 -8.79 -19.12
N ARG A 27 -25.85 -9.66 -18.13
CA ARG A 27 -26.97 -9.59 -17.19
C ARG A 27 -26.59 -8.71 -16.00
N ASN A 28 -27.54 -7.93 -15.48
CA ASN A 28 -27.39 -7.17 -14.24
C ASN A 28 -26.16 -6.23 -14.25
N LEU A 29 -25.95 -5.52 -15.36
CA LEU A 29 -24.87 -4.54 -15.54
C LEU A 29 -24.89 -3.43 -14.47
N GLU A 30 -26.08 -2.96 -14.09
CA GLU A 30 -26.21 -1.93 -13.05
C GLU A 30 -25.86 -2.48 -11.67
N GLU A 31 -26.32 -3.69 -11.31
CA GLU A 31 -25.87 -4.37 -10.09
C GLU A 31 -24.37 -4.54 -10.06
N GLN A 32 -23.77 -5.01 -11.16
CA GLN A 32 -22.33 -5.22 -11.20
C GLN A 32 -21.56 -3.90 -11.09
N ARG A 33 -22.05 -2.82 -11.71
CA ARG A 33 -21.44 -1.49 -11.62
C ARG A 33 -21.45 -0.91 -10.20
N TYR A 34 -22.47 -1.23 -9.41
CA TYR A 34 -22.66 -0.70 -8.05
C TYR A 34 -22.48 -1.73 -6.92
N ASN A 35 -22.18 -2.98 -7.25
CA ASN A 35 -21.79 -4.03 -6.30
C ASN A 35 -20.39 -3.71 -5.78
N ALA A 36 -20.32 -2.82 -4.80
CA ALA A 36 -19.24 -2.83 -3.84
C ALA A 36 -19.61 -3.88 -2.78
N ASP A 37 -18.76 -4.89 -2.60
CA ASP A 37 -18.91 -5.80 -1.46
C ASP A 37 -18.96 -4.98 -0.17
N PHE A 38 -19.77 -5.43 0.79
CA PHE A 38 -19.89 -4.76 2.09
C PHE A 38 -18.58 -4.92 2.89
N TYR A 39 -17.64 -4.00 2.72
CA TYR A 39 -16.43 -3.94 3.52
C TYR A 39 -16.65 -3.13 4.79
N ASN A 40 -16.03 -3.58 5.88
CA ASN A 40 -15.98 -2.80 7.11
C ASN A 40 -15.10 -1.55 6.85
N PRO A 41 -15.66 -0.32 6.90
CA PRO A 41 -14.91 0.90 6.62
C PRO A 41 -13.73 1.09 7.58
N ALA A 42 -13.82 0.55 8.81
CA ALA A 42 -12.71 0.58 9.76
C ALA A 42 -11.53 -0.30 9.32
N ASN A 43 -11.79 -1.49 8.75
CA ASN A 43 -10.74 -2.36 8.22
C ASN A 43 -10.14 -1.80 6.92
N ALA A 44 -10.98 -1.18 6.09
CA ALA A 44 -10.55 -0.63 4.82
C ALA A 44 -9.65 0.61 4.98
N ALA A 45 -9.87 1.40 6.03
CA ALA A 45 -8.99 2.50 6.43
C ALA A 45 -7.65 2.03 7.04
N ALA A 46 -7.63 0.87 7.70
CA ALA A 46 -6.41 0.31 8.29
C ALA A 46 -5.44 -0.31 7.26
N GLY A 47 -5.94 -0.62 6.06
CA GLY A 47 -5.16 -1.26 5.00
C GLY A 47 -4.89 -2.75 5.23
N ASN A 48 -4.39 -3.43 4.20
CA ASN A 48 -4.04 -4.84 4.27
C ASN A 48 -2.60 -5.05 4.79
N PHE A 49 -2.38 -6.14 5.53
CA PHE A 49 -1.03 -6.56 5.92
C PHE A 49 -0.35 -7.30 4.76
N ASP A 50 0.31 -6.55 3.88
CA ASP A 50 1.02 -7.05 2.70
C ASP A 50 2.53 -6.78 2.74
N PHE A 51 3.25 -7.19 1.69
CA PHE A 51 4.70 -6.98 1.62
C PHE A 51 5.07 -5.48 1.55
N SER A 52 4.20 -4.66 0.95
CA SER A 52 4.40 -3.21 0.89
C SER A 52 4.25 -2.57 2.27
N PHE A 53 3.35 -3.06 3.11
CA PHE A 53 3.25 -2.68 4.52
C PHE A 53 4.58 -2.93 5.26
N VAL A 54 5.18 -4.11 5.05
CA VAL A 54 6.50 -4.43 5.66
C VAL A 54 7.57 -3.42 5.21
N ILE A 55 7.63 -3.09 3.91
CA ILE A 55 8.59 -2.11 3.37
C ILE A 55 8.36 -0.71 3.94
N VAL A 56 7.13 -0.21 3.94
CA VAL A 56 6.83 1.18 4.28
C VAL A 56 6.82 1.43 5.78
N PHE A 57 6.39 0.47 6.60
CA PHE A 57 6.26 0.66 8.04
C PHE A 57 7.42 0.03 8.83
N LEU A 58 7.78 -1.22 8.53
CA LEU A 58 8.71 -1.98 9.38
C LEU A 58 10.17 -1.66 9.08
N PHE A 59 10.58 -1.65 7.80
CA PHE A 59 11.97 -1.40 7.43
C PHE A 59 12.51 -0.06 7.97
N PRO A 60 11.79 1.08 7.84
CA PRO A 60 12.25 2.35 8.39
C PRO A 60 12.51 2.28 9.89
N LEU A 61 11.59 1.69 10.66
CA LEU A 61 11.75 1.55 12.10
C LEU A 61 12.95 0.68 12.47
N VAL A 62 13.15 -0.44 11.77
CA VAL A 62 14.32 -1.30 11.96
C VAL A 62 15.61 -0.55 11.63
N ILE A 63 15.66 0.19 10.52
CA ILE A 63 16.82 0.99 10.12
C ILE A 63 17.13 2.05 11.20
N VAL A 64 16.11 2.77 11.68
CA VAL A 64 16.24 3.78 12.74
C VAL A 64 16.78 3.13 14.01
N ALA A 65 16.18 2.04 14.48
CA ALA A 65 16.62 1.31 15.67
C ALA A 65 18.06 0.80 15.57
N PHE A 66 18.50 0.39 14.37
CA PHE A 66 19.87 -0.04 14.15
C PHE A 66 20.84 1.13 14.08
N CYS A 67 20.41 2.32 13.62
CA CYS A 67 21.31 3.40 13.25
C CYS A 67 21.38 4.55 14.27
N TYR A 68 20.29 4.86 14.99
CA TYR A 68 20.10 6.13 15.70
C TYR A 68 21.24 6.54 16.65
N ASN A 69 21.92 5.56 17.24
CA ASN A 69 22.95 5.78 18.25
C ASN A 69 24.39 5.65 17.74
N LEU A 70 24.62 5.44 16.44
CA LEU A 70 25.93 5.00 15.93
C LEU A 70 27.12 5.89 16.35
N ILE A 71 26.93 7.22 16.34
CA ILE A 71 27.98 8.17 16.76
C ILE A 71 27.81 8.52 18.25
N SER A 72 26.59 8.79 18.69
CA SER A 72 26.31 9.25 20.05
C SER A 72 26.68 8.21 21.10
N GLU A 73 26.55 6.92 20.81
CA GLU A 73 26.95 5.84 21.72
C GLU A 73 28.46 5.85 21.98
N GLU A 74 29.27 6.13 20.96
CA GLU A 74 30.74 6.23 21.10
C GLU A 74 31.15 7.50 21.86
N GLU A 75 30.38 8.58 21.72
CA GLU A 75 30.60 9.83 22.46
C GLU A 75 30.21 9.69 23.93
N GLU A 76 29.04 9.13 24.21
CA GLU A 76 28.51 8.89 25.57
C GLU A 76 29.40 7.90 26.35
N LYS A 77 30.00 6.92 25.68
CA LYS A 77 31.00 5.99 26.26
C LYS A 77 32.41 6.59 26.39
N GLY A 78 32.65 7.79 25.87
CA GLY A 78 33.96 8.43 25.86
C GLY A 78 35.00 7.77 24.94
N THR A 79 34.64 6.73 24.20
CA THR A 79 35.52 6.01 23.25
C THR A 79 35.82 6.84 22.00
N TRP A 80 34.99 7.84 21.71
CA TRP A 80 35.17 8.73 20.57
C TRP A 80 36.54 9.40 20.52
N LYS A 81 37.04 9.91 21.67
CA LYS A 81 38.37 10.54 21.74
C LYS A 81 39.49 9.54 21.44
N LEU A 82 39.38 8.32 21.98
CA LEU A 82 40.35 7.26 21.72
C LEU A 82 40.38 6.86 20.24
N LEU A 83 39.21 6.69 19.63
CA LEU A 83 39.08 6.38 18.20
C LEU A 83 39.65 7.48 17.30
N SER A 84 39.50 8.75 17.69
CA SER A 84 40.04 9.89 16.93
C SER A 84 41.56 9.96 16.92
N VAL A 85 42.22 9.40 17.94
CA VAL A 85 43.69 9.32 18.02
C VAL A 85 44.23 8.10 17.28
N GLN A 86 43.49 6.99 17.29
CA GLN A 86 43.92 5.73 16.67
C GLN A 86 43.63 5.64 15.16
N SER A 87 42.59 6.32 14.68
CA SER A 87 42.14 6.21 13.29
C SER A 87 42.39 7.49 12.51
N SER A 88 43.09 7.38 11.38
CA SER A 88 43.36 8.52 10.49
C SER A 88 42.09 9.07 9.83
N HIS A 89 41.04 8.26 9.69
CA HIS A 89 39.79 8.62 9.00
C HIS A 89 38.56 8.10 9.76
N LEU A 90 38.18 8.77 10.84
CA LEU A 90 37.05 8.38 11.70
C LEU A 90 35.71 8.28 10.95
N GLN A 91 35.47 9.16 9.97
CA GLN A 91 34.27 9.13 9.14
C GLN A 91 34.19 7.84 8.29
N LYS A 92 35.33 7.38 7.73
CA LYS A 92 35.39 6.15 6.95
C LYS A 92 35.04 4.92 7.79
N LEU A 93 35.46 4.89 9.05
CA LEU A 93 35.10 3.82 9.99
C LEU A 93 33.59 3.78 10.24
N LEU A 94 32.97 4.96 10.43
CA LEU A 94 31.52 5.07 10.61
C LEU A 94 30.76 4.65 9.36
N ASP A 95 31.21 5.07 8.19
CA ASP A 95 30.60 4.70 6.91
C ASP A 95 30.72 3.19 6.66
N GLN A 96 31.82 2.55 7.07
CA GLN A 96 31.95 1.09 7.06
C GLN A 96 30.97 0.40 8.02
N LYS A 97 30.81 0.90 9.25
CA LYS A 97 29.80 0.38 10.19
C LYS A 97 28.38 0.50 9.62
N MET A 98 28.06 1.64 9.00
CA MET A 98 26.78 1.84 8.29
C MET A 98 26.63 0.88 7.11
N PHE A 99 27.68 0.70 6.31
CA PHE A 99 27.64 -0.15 5.12
C PHE A 99 27.37 -1.62 5.48
N ILE A 100 27.97 -2.13 6.56
CA ILE A 100 27.70 -3.49 7.06
C ILE A 100 26.22 -3.64 7.44
N ARG A 101 25.65 -2.64 8.14
CA ARG A 101 24.22 -2.63 8.51
C ARG A 101 23.33 -2.56 7.27
N LEU A 102 23.68 -1.74 6.29
CA LEU A 102 22.98 -1.66 5.00
C LEU A 102 22.99 -2.99 4.26
N LEU A 103 24.13 -3.68 4.20
CA LEU A 103 24.24 -4.98 3.56
C LEU A 103 23.37 -6.02 4.26
N ALA A 104 23.36 -6.05 5.60
CA ALA A 104 22.50 -6.94 6.37
C ALA A 104 21.00 -6.71 6.08
N ILE A 105 20.55 -5.45 6.10
CA ILE A 105 19.14 -5.12 5.81
C ILE A 105 18.80 -5.39 4.35
N THR A 106 19.71 -5.10 3.42
CA THR A 106 19.54 -5.42 1.99
C THR A 106 19.43 -6.94 1.78
N ALA A 107 20.25 -7.74 2.47
CA ALA A 107 20.18 -9.20 2.38
C ALA A 107 18.84 -9.74 2.87
N VAL A 108 18.30 -9.21 3.98
CA VAL A 108 16.96 -9.56 4.48
C VAL A 108 15.88 -9.17 3.46
N TYR A 109 15.96 -7.96 2.90
CA TYR A 109 15.04 -7.50 1.87
C TYR A 109 15.03 -8.44 0.64
N LEU A 110 16.21 -8.77 0.12
CA LEU A 110 16.35 -9.68 -1.02
C LEU A 110 15.86 -11.10 -0.68
N ALA A 111 16.12 -11.59 0.53
CA ALA A 111 15.60 -12.89 0.95
C ALA A 111 14.06 -12.90 0.97
N LEU A 112 13.43 -11.88 1.55
CA LEU A 112 11.97 -11.77 1.60
C LEU A 112 11.35 -11.69 0.21
N ILE A 113 11.90 -10.86 -0.69
CA ILE A 113 11.35 -10.72 -2.05
C ILE A 113 11.57 -11.97 -2.90
N MET A 114 12.66 -12.70 -2.69
CA MET A 114 12.87 -14.00 -3.35
C MET A 114 11.89 -15.06 -2.84
N ILE A 115 11.69 -15.17 -1.52
CA ILE A 115 10.72 -16.09 -0.92
C ILE A 115 9.31 -15.79 -1.46
N ALA A 116 8.90 -14.52 -1.47
CA ALA A 116 7.61 -14.12 -1.98
C ALA A 116 7.44 -14.43 -3.48
N SER A 117 8.48 -14.19 -4.28
CA SER A 117 8.49 -14.47 -5.72
C SER A 117 8.33 -15.97 -6.02
N VAL A 118 9.06 -16.83 -5.28
CA VAL A 118 8.97 -18.30 -5.44
C VAL A 118 7.61 -18.83 -4.98
N TRP A 119 7.10 -18.35 -3.84
CA TRP A 119 5.83 -18.82 -3.27
C TRP A 119 4.64 -18.45 -4.16
N ILE A 120 4.59 -17.20 -4.62
CA ILE A 120 3.48 -16.66 -5.44
C ILE A 120 3.67 -16.99 -6.93
N LYS A 121 4.87 -17.47 -7.32
CA LYS A 121 5.27 -17.74 -8.72
C LYS A 121 5.13 -16.49 -9.59
N ILE A 122 5.73 -15.40 -9.12
CA ILE A 122 5.71 -14.08 -9.79
C ILE A 122 6.67 -14.14 -10.99
N PRO A 123 6.24 -13.74 -12.19
CA PRO A 123 7.13 -13.65 -13.34
C PRO A 123 8.19 -12.56 -13.12
N LEU A 124 9.42 -12.83 -13.54
CA LEU A 124 10.52 -11.86 -13.50
C LEU A 124 10.40 -10.87 -14.67
N ASP A 125 9.40 -10.01 -14.62
CA ASP A 125 9.16 -8.96 -15.62
C ASP A 125 9.77 -7.61 -15.21
N SER A 126 9.63 -6.61 -16.09
CA SER A 126 10.11 -5.24 -15.81
C SER A 126 9.42 -4.61 -14.60
N TYR A 127 8.17 -4.98 -14.31
CA TYR A 127 7.40 -4.43 -13.20
C TYR A 127 7.89 -4.98 -11.86
N TYR A 128 8.19 -6.28 -11.79
CA TYR A 128 8.81 -6.90 -10.62
C TYR A 128 10.17 -6.27 -10.32
N ILE A 129 11.01 -6.08 -11.35
CA ILE A 129 12.32 -5.43 -11.18
C ILE A 129 12.15 -3.99 -10.71
N ALA A 130 11.24 -3.23 -11.32
CA ALA A 130 10.96 -1.85 -10.91
C ALA A 130 10.50 -1.79 -9.44
N PHE A 131 9.59 -2.68 -9.03
CA PHE A 131 9.13 -2.76 -7.64
C PHE A 131 10.28 -3.09 -6.68
N ALA A 132 11.13 -4.07 -7.03
CA ALA A 132 12.30 -4.44 -6.24
C ALA A 132 13.31 -3.30 -6.09
N VAL A 133 13.59 -2.58 -7.18
CA VAL A 133 14.51 -1.44 -7.18
C VAL A 133 13.92 -0.27 -6.38
N CYS A 134 12.63 0.05 -6.54
CA CYS A 134 11.97 1.10 -5.76
C CYS A 134 12.02 0.81 -4.25
N GLY A 135 11.73 -0.43 -3.82
CA GLY A 135 11.83 -0.82 -2.42
C GLY A 135 13.26 -0.73 -1.89
N TRP A 136 14.25 -1.12 -2.69
CA TRP A 136 15.65 -0.97 -2.31
C TRP A 136 16.12 0.49 -2.21
N LEU A 137 15.72 1.36 -3.14
CA LEU A 137 15.98 2.79 -3.09
C LEU A 137 15.34 3.45 -1.86
N TYR A 138 14.17 2.99 -1.45
CA TYR A 138 13.52 3.44 -0.23
C TYR A 138 14.34 3.09 1.03
N ILE A 139 14.89 1.87 1.11
CA ILE A 139 15.81 1.47 2.18
C ILE A 139 17.06 2.36 2.18
N LEU A 140 17.67 2.60 1.00
CA LEU A 140 18.82 3.49 0.87
C LEU A 140 18.53 4.92 1.34
N PHE A 141 17.36 5.45 0.99
CA PHE A 141 16.91 6.77 1.43
C PHE A 141 16.90 6.86 2.96
N TRP A 142 16.35 5.86 3.65
CA TRP A 142 16.34 5.84 5.12
C TRP A 142 17.73 5.73 5.75
N PHE A 143 18.63 4.95 5.15
CA PHE A 143 20.03 4.91 5.58
C PHE A 143 20.73 6.26 5.40
N ALA A 144 20.52 6.92 4.26
CA ALA A 144 21.05 8.25 3.99
C ALA A 144 20.49 9.29 4.98
N LEU A 145 19.20 9.21 5.29
CA LEU A 145 18.55 10.08 6.27
C LEU A 145 19.11 9.86 7.67
N CYS A 146 19.26 8.61 8.12
CA CYS A 146 19.92 8.28 9.38
C CYS A 146 21.33 8.86 9.42
N ARG A 147 22.12 8.63 8.37
CA ARG A 147 23.50 9.13 8.26
C ARG A 147 23.57 10.66 8.34
N TRP A 148 22.59 11.35 7.75
CA TRP A 148 22.47 12.80 7.81
C TRP A 148 22.13 13.28 9.23
N ILE A 149 21.10 12.73 9.87
CA ILE A 149 20.71 13.13 11.23
C ILE A 149 21.83 12.88 12.24
N ILE A 150 22.46 11.70 12.19
CA ILE A 150 23.51 11.33 13.13
C ILE A 150 24.78 12.17 12.93
N SER A 151 24.99 12.73 11.72
CA SER A 151 26.13 13.61 11.44
C SER A 151 26.15 14.90 12.29
N PHE A 152 25.00 15.32 12.83
CA PHE A 152 24.89 16.46 13.73
C PHE A 152 25.37 16.17 15.16
N ARG A 153 25.78 14.93 15.47
CA ARG A 153 26.40 14.53 16.76
C ARG A 153 25.57 14.97 17.98
N LYS A 154 24.26 14.78 17.89
CA LYS A 154 23.32 15.00 19.01
C LYS A 154 23.24 13.74 19.87
N LEU A 155 22.62 13.87 21.05
CA LEU A 155 22.38 12.77 21.97
C LEU A 155 21.60 11.63 21.30
N SER A 156 21.86 10.40 21.75
CA SER A 156 21.21 9.19 21.21
C SER A 156 19.68 9.30 21.22
N ALA A 157 19.11 9.74 22.35
CA ALA A 157 17.67 9.94 22.48
C ALA A 157 17.10 11.01 21.52
N GLN A 158 17.85 12.08 21.24
CA GLN A 158 17.40 13.13 20.32
C GLN A 158 17.38 12.64 18.88
N ASN A 159 18.41 11.88 18.45
CA ASN A 159 18.47 11.30 17.11
C ASN A 159 17.29 10.35 16.88
N ALA A 160 17.01 9.46 17.84
CA ALA A 160 15.87 8.55 17.78
C ALA A 160 14.55 9.31 17.63
N LEU A 161 14.33 10.34 18.47
CA LEU A 161 13.10 11.11 18.47
C LEU A 161 12.90 11.84 17.13
N ILE A 162 13.93 12.51 16.61
CA ILE A 162 13.86 13.20 15.30
C ILE A 162 13.54 12.21 14.18
N LEU A 163 14.21 11.06 14.14
CA LEU A 163 13.99 10.04 13.12
C LEU A 163 12.57 9.45 13.20
N LEU A 164 12.05 9.23 14.41
CA LEU A 164 10.68 8.75 14.63
C LEU A 164 9.64 9.79 14.22
N ILE A 165 9.87 11.08 14.48
CA ILE A 165 8.99 12.15 13.99
C ILE A 165 8.99 12.17 12.47
N ILE A 166 10.16 12.12 11.82
CA ILE A 166 10.26 12.11 10.36
C ILE A 166 9.52 10.91 9.78
N TRP A 167 9.68 9.74 10.39
CA TRP A 167 8.95 8.53 10.00
C TRP A 167 7.44 8.70 10.12
N TRP A 168 6.97 9.21 11.26
CA TRP A 168 5.55 9.44 11.49
C TRP A 168 4.95 10.43 10.49
N VAL A 169 5.64 11.55 10.25
CA VAL A 169 5.24 12.55 9.26
C VAL A 169 5.21 11.96 7.85
N SER A 170 6.16 11.10 7.50
CA SER A 170 6.21 10.45 6.18
C SER A 170 4.98 9.57 5.93
N ILE A 171 4.51 8.85 6.95
CA ILE A 171 3.29 8.03 6.88
C ILE A 171 2.07 8.92 6.81
N TYR A 172 1.96 9.89 7.73
CA TYR A 172 0.83 10.81 7.79
C TYR A 172 0.60 11.54 6.45
N TYR A 173 1.68 11.98 5.81
CA TYR A 173 1.61 12.66 4.52
C TYR A 173 1.12 11.73 3.39
N SER A 174 1.50 10.45 3.43
CA SER A 174 1.00 9.45 2.47
C SER A 174 -0.51 9.25 2.60
N ASP A 175 -1.02 9.15 3.84
CA ASP A 175 -2.46 9.00 4.09
C ASP A 175 -3.25 10.25 3.70
N GLU A 176 -2.71 11.44 3.96
CA GLU A 176 -3.34 12.71 3.59
C GLU A 176 -3.51 12.83 2.07
N GLN A 177 -2.50 12.43 1.28
CA GLN A 177 -2.62 12.39 -0.18
C GLN A 177 -3.73 11.45 -0.63
N GLN A 178 -3.82 10.26 -0.04
CA GLN A 178 -4.86 9.28 -0.35
C GLN A 178 -6.26 9.81 -0.01
N TYR A 179 -6.40 10.51 1.11
CA TYR A 179 -7.64 11.19 1.49
C TYR A 179 -8.01 12.29 0.48
N LEU A 180 -7.04 13.12 0.06
CA LEU A 180 -7.28 14.20 -0.89
C LEU A 180 -7.73 13.66 -2.26
N ILE A 181 -7.13 12.57 -2.74
CA ILE A 181 -7.53 11.91 -4.00
C ILE A 181 -8.98 11.44 -3.92
N GLN A 182 -9.38 10.80 -2.82
CA GLN A 182 -10.76 10.34 -2.61
C GLN A 182 -11.77 11.50 -2.55
N LYS A 183 -11.34 12.65 -2.04
CA LYS A 183 -12.17 13.87 -2.03
C LYS A 183 -12.36 14.47 -3.42
N ILE A 184 -11.33 14.44 -4.27
CA ILE A 184 -11.37 14.96 -5.65
C ILE A 184 -12.15 14.01 -6.56
N TYR A 185 -11.98 12.70 -6.39
CA TYR A 185 -12.65 11.64 -7.14
C TYR A 185 -13.55 10.82 -6.22
N PRO A 186 -14.72 11.38 -5.79
CA PRO A 186 -15.63 10.67 -4.93
C PRO A 186 -16.19 9.45 -5.65
N VAL A 187 -15.83 8.26 -5.18
CA VAL A 187 -16.51 7.02 -5.55
C VAL A 187 -17.95 7.16 -5.06
N HIS A 188 -18.91 7.09 -5.98
CA HIS A 188 -20.32 7.24 -5.64
C HIS A 188 -20.71 6.17 -4.61
N GLU A 189 -21.38 6.62 -3.55
CA GLU A 189 -21.79 5.82 -2.40
C GLU A 189 -22.64 4.63 -2.87
N SER A 190 -22.02 3.44 -2.92
CA SER A 190 -22.65 2.19 -3.38
C SER A 190 -23.95 1.90 -2.62
N LEU A 191 -24.06 2.35 -1.37
CA LEU A 191 -25.26 2.20 -0.56
C LEU A 191 -26.49 2.88 -1.18
N LYS A 192 -26.37 4.12 -1.70
CA LYS A 192 -27.51 4.82 -2.33
C LYS A 192 -27.93 4.13 -3.61
N ALA A 193 -26.98 3.72 -4.44
CA ALA A 193 -27.26 2.97 -5.65
C ALA A 193 -27.91 1.61 -5.35
N VAL A 194 -27.43 0.89 -4.32
CA VAL A 194 -28.03 -0.38 -3.87
C VAL A 194 -29.43 -0.16 -3.29
N MET A 195 -29.66 0.93 -2.54
CA MET A 195 -30.98 1.27 -2.01
C MET A 195 -31.96 1.64 -3.13
N GLU A 196 -31.56 2.52 -4.05
CA GLU A 196 -32.36 2.92 -5.21
C GLU A 196 -32.68 1.71 -6.09
N GLN A 197 -31.75 0.77 -6.25
CA GLN A 197 -31.99 -0.47 -6.96
C GLN A 197 -32.93 -1.42 -6.21
N ARG A 198 -32.78 -1.58 -4.88
CA ARG A 198 -33.68 -2.43 -4.08
C ARG A 198 -35.09 -1.88 -4.07
N GLU A 199 -35.24 -0.56 -3.88
CA GLU A 199 -36.52 0.13 -3.97
C GLU A 199 -37.08 0.05 -5.39
N GLY A 200 -36.26 0.28 -6.42
CA GLY A 200 -36.67 0.12 -7.81
C GLY A 200 -37.14 -1.29 -8.13
N TYR A 201 -36.40 -2.32 -7.69
CA TYR A 201 -36.81 -3.71 -7.88
C TYR A 201 -38.11 -4.00 -7.13
N HIS A 202 -38.23 -3.65 -5.84
CA HIS A 202 -39.44 -3.91 -5.06
C HIS A 202 -40.66 -3.14 -5.57
N ASN A 203 -40.54 -1.84 -5.86
CA ASN A 203 -41.63 -1.02 -6.36
C ASN A 203 -42.14 -1.51 -7.72
N LYS A 204 -41.28 -2.12 -8.56
CA LYS A 204 -41.69 -2.69 -9.85
C LYS A 204 -42.61 -3.91 -9.73
N TRP A 205 -42.66 -4.59 -8.58
CA TRP A 205 -43.65 -5.66 -8.34
C TRP A 205 -45.04 -5.11 -8.01
N ASP A 206 -45.11 -3.88 -7.50
CA ASP A 206 -46.35 -3.19 -7.14
C ASP A 206 -46.96 -2.40 -8.31
N GLU A 207 -46.20 -2.20 -9.40
CA GLU A 207 -46.69 -1.54 -10.63
C GLU A 207 -47.67 -2.43 -11.42
N ALA A 208 -48.66 -1.78 -12.06
CA ALA A 208 -49.62 -2.47 -12.90
C ALA A 208 -48.92 -3.15 -14.10
N LYS A 209 -49.14 -4.46 -14.27
CA LYS A 209 -48.49 -5.29 -15.30
C LYS A 209 -48.92 -4.98 -16.73
N ILE A 210 -50.17 -4.54 -16.89
CA ILE A 210 -50.85 -4.30 -18.17
C ILE A 210 -50.07 -3.34 -19.10
N PRO A 211 -49.67 -2.13 -18.68
CA PRO A 211 -48.95 -1.18 -19.55
C PRO A 211 -47.57 -1.68 -20.02
N THR A 212 -46.92 -2.55 -19.24
CA THR A 212 -45.65 -3.17 -19.63
C THR A 212 -45.87 -4.29 -20.65
N MET A 213 -46.91 -5.11 -20.46
CA MET A 213 -47.27 -6.16 -21.40
C MET A 213 -47.73 -5.63 -22.75
N GLU A 214 -48.51 -4.54 -22.81
CA GLU A 214 -48.91 -3.94 -24.10
C GLU A 214 -47.71 -3.50 -24.95
N LYS A 215 -46.68 -2.93 -24.31
CA LYS A 215 -45.43 -2.56 -25.00
C LYS A 215 -44.69 -3.80 -25.51
N PHE A 216 -44.69 -4.88 -24.73
CA PHE A 216 -44.08 -6.15 -25.11
C PHE A 216 -44.81 -6.80 -26.30
N TYR A 217 -46.13 -6.88 -26.27
CA TYR A 217 -46.92 -7.48 -27.35
C TYR A 217 -46.85 -6.67 -28.65
N ARG A 218 -46.75 -5.33 -28.57
CA ARG A 218 -46.46 -4.50 -29.77
C ARG A 218 -45.11 -4.82 -30.41
N ALA A 219 -44.10 -5.20 -29.62
CA ALA A 219 -42.78 -5.57 -30.13
C ALA A 219 -42.73 -7.02 -30.61
N TYR A 220 -43.52 -7.92 -30.00
CA TYR A 220 -43.59 -9.35 -30.31
C TYR A 220 -45.04 -9.81 -30.51
N PRO A 221 -45.64 -9.49 -31.66
CA PRO A 221 -47.05 -9.79 -31.93
C PRO A 221 -47.33 -11.30 -32.03
N SER A 222 -46.32 -12.12 -32.34
CA SER A 222 -46.46 -13.59 -32.42
C SER A 222 -46.77 -14.27 -31.08
N THR A 223 -46.51 -13.59 -29.96
CA THR A 223 -46.72 -14.13 -28.60
C THR A 223 -48.08 -13.80 -28.01
N GLU A 224 -48.84 -12.88 -28.62
CA GLU A 224 -50.15 -12.44 -28.13
C GLU A 224 -51.24 -13.51 -28.31
N THR A 225 -51.02 -14.48 -29.20
CA THR A 225 -51.99 -15.54 -29.55
C THR A 225 -51.89 -16.82 -28.70
N LEU A 226 -50.95 -16.88 -27.74
CA LEU A 226 -50.67 -18.07 -26.93
C LEU A 226 -51.06 -17.93 -25.44
N LEU A 227 -51.80 -16.88 -25.07
CA LEU A 227 -52.35 -16.63 -23.74
C LEU A 227 -53.88 -16.51 -23.82
#